data_AF-A0A851VCI1-F1
#
_entry.id   AF-A0A851VCI1-F1
#
_cell.length_a   1.000
_cell.length_b   1.000
_cell.length_c   1.000
_cell.angle_alpha   90.00
_cell.angle_beta   90.00
_cell.angle_gamma   90.00
#
_symmetry.space_group_name_H-M   'P 1'
#
loop_
_entity.id
_entity.type
_entity.pdbx_description
1 polymer ?
#
loop_
_entity_poly.entity_id
_entity_poly.type
_entity_poly.pdbx_seq_one_letter_code
_entity_poly.pdbx_strand_id
1 'polypeptide(L)'
;VCSATGKPAPNITWLDDRGLEETPQIHHIQNTNRTVTVTSRLNFSANHLHALFCLLDHPQGRKKKALHLEKGREDVQKNTVIITSILAAVLLLLVLIYCVMRLNNRRRNRQQTHSGAPRTPAKETGLQQDLGERISLSLRTRKDQHIINTNE
;
A
#
# COMPACT_ATOMS: atom_id res chain seq x y z
N VAL A 1 24.19 15.34 31.78
CA VAL A 1 25.45 15.73 32.47
C VAL A 1 26.56 15.88 31.43
N CYS A 2 27.39 16.91 31.55
CA CYS A 2 28.57 17.14 30.72
C CYS A 2 29.77 17.48 31.63
N SER A 3 30.95 16.92 31.35
CA SER A 3 32.14 17.10 32.18
C SER A 3 33.39 17.29 31.33
N ALA A 4 34.28 18.16 31.78
CA ALA A 4 35.52 18.51 31.10
C ALA A 4 36.61 18.83 32.10
N THR A 5 37.84 18.43 31.78
CA THR A 5 39.03 18.75 32.58
C THR A 5 40.00 19.57 31.74
N GLY A 6 40.50 20.66 32.31
CA GLY A 6 41.39 21.57 31.59
C GLY A 6 42.21 22.48 32.49
N LYS A 7 43.17 23.16 31.88
CA LYS A 7 43.93 24.26 32.49
C LYS A 7 44.12 25.35 31.42
N PRO A 8 43.49 26.54 31.55
CA PRO A 8 42.61 26.98 32.65
C PRO A 8 41.28 26.20 32.71
N ALA A 9 40.45 26.48 33.71
CA ALA A 9 39.16 25.81 33.85
C ALA A 9 38.31 25.97 32.57
N PRO A 10 37.81 24.88 31.97
CA PRO A 10 36.95 24.96 30.79
C PRO A 10 35.57 25.53 31.16
N ASN A 11 34.95 26.27 30.23
CA ASN A 11 33.58 26.73 30.38
C ASN A 11 32.63 25.73 29.70
N ILE A 12 31.58 25.31 30.42
CA ILE A 12 30.55 24.41 29.89
C ILE A 12 29.24 25.17 29.82
N THR A 13 28.68 25.24 28.62
CA THR A 13 27.38 25.85 28.34
C THR A 13 26.44 24.86 27.66
N TRP A 14 25.16 25.03 27.90
CA TRP A 14 24.11 24.22 27.30
C TRP A 14 23.40 25.06 26.23
N LEU A 15 23.24 24.48 25.05
CA LEU A 15 22.54 25.10 23.93
C LEU A 15 21.36 24.23 23.55
N ASP A 16 20.20 24.86 23.40
CA ASP A 16 18.99 24.26 22.88
C ASP A 16 18.41 25.13 21.76
N ASP A 17 17.39 24.61 21.08
CA ASP A 17 16.77 25.31 19.95
C ASP A 17 15.77 26.40 20.38
N ARG A 18 15.32 26.41 21.64
CA ARG A 18 14.20 27.26 22.11
C ARG A 18 14.49 28.19 23.29
N GLY A 19 15.72 28.15 23.81
CA GLY A 19 16.08 28.88 25.01
C GLY A 19 15.83 28.03 26.25
N LEU A 20 16.91 27.78 26.98
CA LEU A 20 16.89 27.01 28.21
C LEU A 20 16.24 27.81 29.34
N GLU A 21 15.07 27.38 29.81
CA GLU A 21 14.43 27.98 31.00
C GLU A 21 15.12 27.54 32.29
N GLU A 22 15.66 26.32 32.32
CA GLU A 22 16.33 25.75 33.49
C GLU A 22 17.82 26.13 33.53
N THR A 23 18.27 26.63 34.67
CA THR A 23 19.68 26.96 34.89
C THR A 23 20.47 25.70 35.24
N PRO A 24 21.61 25.44 34.57
CA PRO A 24 22.44 24.28 34.87
C PRO A 24 23.16 24.41 36.22
N GLN A 25 23.25 23.32 36.96
CA GLN A 25 24.08 23.20 38.15
C GLN A 25 25.54 22.95 37.74
N ILE A 26 26.45 23.81 38.18
CA ILE A 26 27.87 23.73 37.82
C ILE A 26 28.70 23.41 39.08
N HIS A 27 29.61 22.44 38.95
CA HIS A 27 30.56 22.06 39.98
C HIS A 27 31.99 22.11 39.45
N HIS A 28 32.89 22.59 40.30
CA HIS A 28 34.32 22.69 40.02
C HIS A 28 35.10 21.83 41.00
N ILE A 29 36.01 21.01 40.47
CA ILE A 29 36.91 20.18 41.27
C ILE A 29 38.34 20.51 40.86
N GLN A 30 39.14 20.94 41.84
CA GLN A 30 40.57 21.16 41.66
C GLN A 30 41.30 19.82 41.77
N ASN A 31 42.02 19.41 40.73
CA ASN A 31 42.76 18.16 40.73
C ASN A 31 44.21 18.36 41.25
N THR A 32 44.82 17.30 41.77
CA THR A 32 46.21 17.31 42.28
C THR A 32 47.24 17.76 41.24
N ASN A 33 46.97 17.49 39.95
CA ASN A 33 47.81 17.91 38.82
C ASN A 33 47.60 19.39 38.39
N ARG A 34 46.95 20.21 39.21
CA ARG A 34 46.63 21.63 38.95
C ARG A 34 45.71 21.88 37.74
N THR A 35 45.02 20.85 37.25
CA THR A 35 43.90 21.02 36.31
C THR A 35 42.60 21.21 37.08
N VAL A 36 41.58 21.74 36.41
CA VAL A 36 40.24 21.91 36.97
C VAL A 36 39.27 21.06 36.17
N THR A 37 38.52 20.21 36.86
CA THR A 37 37.38 19.50 36.28
C THR A 37 36.11 20.31 36.53
N VAL A 38 35.42 20.67 35.47
CA VAL A 38 34.11 21.33 35.51
C VAL A 38 33.06 20.31 35.09
N THR A 39 32.04 20.16 35.92
CA THR A 39 30.89 19.29 35.63
C THR A 39 29.64 20.13 35.67
N SER A 40 28.88 20.11 34.56
CA SER A 40 27.61 20.79 34.44
C SER A 40 26.48 19.76 34.33
N ARG A 41 25.47 19.90 35.19
CA ARG A 41 24.27 19.09 35.20
C ARG A 41 23.08 19.98 34.89
N LEU A 42 22.39 19.65 33.82
CA LEU A 42 21.13 20.25 33.45
C LEU A 42 20.04 19.20 33.56
N ASN A 43 19.00 19.52 34.30
CA ASN A 43 17.72 18.83 34.24
C ASN A 43 16.85 19.60 33.24
N PHE A 44 15.94 18.91 32.57
CA PHE A 44 15.02 19.53 31.62
C PHE A 44 13.84 18.59 31.35
N SER A 45 12.72 19.16 30.91
CA SER A 45 11.58 18.38 30.44
C SER A 45 11.80 17.83 29.03
N ALA A 46 11.67 16.52 28.86
CA ALA A 46 11.83 15.84 27.58
C ALA A 46 10.76 16.22 26.54
N ASN A 47 9.62 16.77 26.98
CA ASN A 47 8.50 17.10 26.09
C ASN A 47 8.86 18.19 25.07
N HIS A 48 9.80 19.07 25.41
CA HIS A 48 10.09 20.28 24.65
C HIS A 48 11.50 20.33 24.06
N LEU A 49 12.27 19.24 24.07
CA LEU A 49 13.62 19.25 23.52
C LEU A 49 13.74 18.35 22.28
N HIS A 50 14.13 18.98 21.16
CA HIS A 50 14.42 18.29 19.89
C HIS A 50 15.91 17.96 19.79
N ALA A 51 16.77 18.92 20.12
CA ALA A 51 18.20 18.74 20.24
C ALA A 51 18.74 19.52 21.45
N LEU A 52 19.67 18.90 22.17
CA LEU A 52 20.41 19.55 23.25
C LEU A 52 21.91 19.37 22.97
N PHE A 53 22.67 20.43 23.13
CA PHE A 53 24.11 20.41 22.91
C PHE A 53 24.85 20.87 24.16
N CYS A 54 25.90 20.14 24.51
CA CYS A 54 26.91 20.63 25.43
C CYS A 54 28.01 21.31 24.62
N LEU A 55 28.25 22.58 24.89
CA LEU A 55 29.35 23.34 24.34
C LEU A 55 30.44 23.51 25.40
N LEU A 56 31.64 23.11 25.05
CA LEU A 56 32.86 23.27 25.83
C LEU A 56 33.70 24.36 25.17
N ASP A 57 33.98 25.43 25.91
CA ASP A 57 34.87 26.50 25.51
C ASP A 57 36.16 26.47 26.34
N HIS A 58 37.30 26.47 25.67
CA HIS A 58 38.63 26.42 26.28
C HIS A 58 39.65 27.08 25.35
N PRO A 59 40.73 27.71 25.87
CA PRO A 59 41.72 28.38 25.02
C PRO A 59 42.40 27.49 23.97
N GLN A 60 42.47 26.17 24.20
CA GLN A 60 43.02 25.20 23.25
C GLN A 60 42.02 24.80 22.14
N GLY A 61 40.78 25.26 22.23
CA GLY A 61 39.76 24.99 21.24
C GLY A 61 38.38 24.75 21.84
N ARG A 62 37.38 24.95 20.99
CA ARG A 62 35.97 24.75 21.32
C ARG A 62 35.52 23.38 20.84
N LYS A 63 34.77 22.66 21.67
CA LYS A 63 34.17 21.36 21.35
C LYS A 63 32.66 21.40 21.57
N LYS A 64 31.89 20.79 20.68
CA LYS A 64 30.43 20.68 20.79
C LYS A 64 30.05 19.21 20.75
N LYS A 65 29.21 18.77 21.67
CA LYS A 65 28.66 17.41 21.69
C LYS A 65 27.13 17.47 21.67
N ALA A 66 26.54 16.81 20.68
CA ALA A 66 25.09 16.61 20.62
C ALA A 66 24.66 15.53 21.61
N LEU A 67 23.56 15.78 22.31
CA LEU A 67 22.84 14.80 23.07
C LEU A 67 21.55 14.53 22.30
N HIS A 68 21.50 13.35 21.70
CA HIS A 68 20.28 12.86 21.13
C HIS A 68 19.39 12.43 22.29
N LEU A 69 18.35 13.22 22.54
CA LEU A 69 17.25 12.72 23.34
C LEU A 69 16.65 11.57 22.55
N GLU A 70 16.63 10.39 23.16
CA GLU A 70 15.93 9.24 22.63
C GLU A 70 14.43 9.51 22.79
N LYS A 71 13.94 10.52 22.07
CA LYS A 71 12.57 10.99 22.09
C LYS A 71 11.72 9.86 21.57
N GLY A 72 11.05 9.15 22.48
CA GLY A 72 9.89 8.29 22.22
C GLY A 72 9.96 7.56 20.88
N ARG A 73 11.09 6.91 20.58
CA ARG A 73 11.18 6.06 19.38
C ARG A 73 10.08 5.02 19.44
N GLU A 74 9.70 4.60 20.65
CA GLU A 74 8.55 3.78 20.91
C GLU A 74 7.22 4.38 20.47
N ASP A 75 6.89 5.64 20.77
CA ASP A 75 5.56 6.18 20.46
C ASP A 75 5.37 6.46 18.97
N VAL A 76 6.41 6.97 18.31
CA VAL A 76 6.37 7.17 16.85
C VAL A 76 6.40 5.82 16.13
N GLN A 77 7.17 4.84 16.61
CA GLN A 77 7.21 3.51 16.01
C GLN A 77 5.92 2.73 16.26
N LYS A 78 5.32 2.79 17.46
CA LYS A 78 4.02 2.18 17.78
C LYS A 78 2.95 2.75 16.86
N ASN A 79 2.86 4.07 16.73
CA ASN A 79 1.86 4.70 15.87
C ASN A 79 2.09 4.34 14.39
N THR A 80 3.35 4.32 13.94
CA THR A 80 3.69 3.93 12.56
C THR A 80 3.34 2.47 12.29
N VAL A 81 3.65 1.55 13.23
CA VAL A 81 3.33 0.12 13.11
C VAL A 81 1.82 -0.11 13.11
N ILE A 82 1.06 0.60 13.96
CA ILE A 82 -0.40 0.49 14.00
C ILE A 82 -1.01 0.98 12.69
N ILE A 83 -0.62 2.15 12.20
CA ILE A 83 -1.14 2.73 10.94
C ILE A 83 -0.80 1.83 9.75
N THR A 84 0.44 1.36 9.67
CA THR A 84 0.88 0.45 8.58
C THR A 84 0.15 -0.89 8.61
N SER A 85 -0.07 -1.45 9.80
CA SER A 85 -0.85 -2.68 9.99
C SER A 85 -2.30 -2.53 9.50
N ILE A 86 -2.98 -1.44 9.91
CA ILE A 86 -4.36 -1.16 9.48
C ILE A 86 -4.43 -0.98 7.95
N LEU A 87 -3.51 -0.20 7.38
CA LEU A 87 -3.47 0.04 5.93
C LEU A 87 -3.27 -1.27 5.15
N ALA A 88 -2.38 -2.14 5.61
CA ALA A 88 -2.14 -3.44 4.98
C ALA A 88 -3.37 -4.36 5.07
N ALA A 89 -4.05 -4.39 6.22
CA ALA A 89 -5.28 -5.17 6.39
C ALA A 89 -6.41 -4.70 5.45
N VAL A 90 -6.59 -3.38 5.32
CA VAL A 90 -7.60 -2.80 4.41
C VAL A 90 -7.30 -3.16 2.94
N LEU A 91 -6.03 -3.03 2.52
CA LEU A 91 -5.62 -3.41 1.16
C LEU A 91 -5.86 -4.89 0.87
N LEU A 92 -5.54 -5.78 1.81
CA LEU A 92 -5.82 -7.22 1.69
C LEU A 92 -7.31 -7.51 1.53
N LEU A 93 -8.17 -6.86 2.33
CA LEU A 93 -9.62 -7.02 2.24
C LEU A 93 -10.16 -6.58 0.88
N LEU A 94 -9.69 -5.45 0.34
CA LEU A 94 -10.09 -4.97 -0.98
C LEU A 94 -9.70 -5.96 -2.09
N VAL A 95 -8.50 -6.54 -2.02
CA VAL A 95 -8.04 -7.58 -2.96
C VAL A 95 -8.91 -8.83 -2.87
N LEU A 96 -9.25 -9.29 -1.65
CA LEU A 96 -10.12 -10.44 -1.45
C LEU A 96 -11.53 -10.18 -2.03
N ILE A 97 -12.12 -9.02 -1.76
CA ILE A 97 -13.42 -8.63 -2.30
C ILE A 97 -13.36 -8.60 -3.84
N TYR A 98 -12.32 -8.00 -4.42
CA TYR A 98 -12.11 -7.98 -5.86
C TYR A 98 -11.98 -9.39 -6.45
N CYS A 99 -11.23 -10.28 -5.80
CA CYS A 99 -11.08 -11.67 -6.21
C CYS A 99 -12.43 -12.41 -6.19
N VAL A 100 -13.22 -12.26 -5.12
CA VAL A 100 -14.56 -12.87 -5.01
C VAL A 100 -15.49 -12.31 -6.07
N MET A 101 -15.54 -11.00 -6.28
CA MET A 101 -16.35 -10.38 -7.34
C MET A 101 -15.95 -10.90 -8.72
N ARG A 102 -14.65 -10.99 -9.01
CA ARG A 102 -14.14 -11.50 -10.28
C ARG A 102 -14.47 -12.98 -10.49
N LEU A 103 -14.37 -13.80 -9.46
CA LEU A 103 -14.75 -15.22 -9.50
C LEU A 103 -16.26 -15.39 -9.70
N ASN A 104 -17.08 -14.60 -9.01
CA ASN A 104 -18.54 -14.62 -9.17
C ASN A 104 -18.97 -14.14 -10.55
N ASN A 105 -18.35 -13.09 -11.09
CA ASN A 105 -18.61 -12.61 -12.45
C ASN A 105 -18.22 -13.67 -13.49
N ARG A 106 -17.08 -14.36 -13.29
CA ARG A 106 -16.70 -15.49 -14.15
C ARG A 106 -17.71 -16.64 -14.07
N ARG A 107 -18.16 -17.01 -12.86
CA ARG A 107 -19.18 -18.05 -12.67
C ARG A 107 -20.50 -17.68 -13.35
N ARG A 108 -20.97 -16.44 -13.15
CA ARG A 108 -22.19 -15.92 -13.77
C ARG A 108 -22.09 -15.94 -15.30
N ASN A 109 -20.96 -15.50 -15.86
CA ASN A 109 -20.74 -15.53 -17.30
C ASN A 109 -20.77 -16.97 -17.85
N ARG A 110 -20.11 -17.92 -17.18
CA ARG A 110 -20.15 -19.35 -17.57
C ARG A 110 -21.57 -19.95 -17.52
N GLN A 111 -22.38 -19.58 -16.53
CA GLN A 111 -23.78 -20.03 -16.46
C GLN A 111 -24.61 -19.47 -17.62
N GLN A 112 -24.39 -18.22 -18.02
CA GLN A 112 -25.05 -17.64 -19.19
C GLN A 112 -24.65 -18.33 -20.51
N THR A 113 -23.41 -18.82 -20.63
CA THR A 113 -22.98 -19.57 -21.83
C THR A 113 -23.58 -20.98 -21.90
N HIS A 114 -23.81 -21.64 -20.75
CA HIS A 114 -24.37 -23.00 -20.72
C HIS A 114 -25.91 -23.05 -20.87
N SER A 115 -26.63 -21.97 -20.55
CA SER A 115 -28.10 -21.91 -20.70
C SER A 115 -28.57 -21.53 -22.10
N GLY A 116 -27.65 -21.27 -23.04
CA GLY A 116 -27.94 -20.86 -24.42
C GLY A 116 -27.70 -21.94 -25.48
N ALA A 117 -28.19 -23.17 -25.29
CA ALA A 117 -28.21 -24.17 -26.36
C ALA A 117 -29.39 -23.90 -27.33
N PRO A 118 -29.20 -23.93 -28.67
CA PRO A 118 -30.27 -23.69 -29.64
C PRO A 118 -31.37 -24.75 -29.54
N ARG A 119 -32.63 -24.30 -29.46
CA ARG A 119 -33.79 -25.19 -29.60
C ARG A 119 -33.87 -25.65 -31.05
N THR A 120 -33.80 -26.96 -31.24
CA THR A 120 -34.28 -27.64 -32.44
C THR A 120 -35.72 -27.23 -32.74
N PRO A 121 -36.08 -26.90 -34.00
CA PRO A 121 -37.47 -26.92 -34.41
C PRO A 121 -37.77 -28.32 -34.95
N ALA A 122 -38.41 -29.14 -34.12
CA ALA A 122 -39.23 -30.22 -34.64
C ALA A 122 -40.48 -29.58 -35.28
N LYS A 123 -40.63 -29.74 -36.59
CA LYS A 123 -41.91 -29.56 -37.28
C LYS A 123 -42.11 -30.76 -38.20
N GLU A 124 -42.97 -31.67 -37.76
CA GLU A 124 -43.58 -32.71 -38.58
C GLU A 124 -44.36 -32.06 -39.74
N THR A 125 -44.21 -32.61 -40.95
CA THR A 125 -45.32 -32.87 -41.90
C THR A 125 -44.80 -33.65 -43.11
N GLY A 126 -45.45 -34.78 -43.42
CA GLY A 126 -45.67 -35.19 -44.82
C GLY A 126 -44.80 -36.29 -45.44
N LEU A 127 -45.12 -37.55 -45.12
CA LEU A 127 -45.34 -38.69 -46.03
C LEU A 127 -44.75 -38.70 -47.47
N GLN A 128 -44.00 -39.76 -47.76
CA GLN A 128 -43.76 -40.41 -49.08
C GLN A 128 -43.36 -39.55 -50.29
N GLN A 129 -42.08 -39.65 -50.69
CA GLN A 129 -41.70 -39.62 -52.11
C GLN A 129 -40.27 -40.16 -52.30
N ASP A 130 -40.09 -41.49 -52.27
CA ASP A 130 -38.92 -42.13 -52.90
C ASP A 130 -39.12 -43.63 -53.25
N LEU A 131 -40.38 -44.09 -53.37
CA LEU A 131 -40.67 -45.48 -53.74
C LEU A 131 -41.74 -45.57 -54.83
N GLY A 132 -41.65 -44.66 -55.81
CA GLY A 132 -42.57 -44.58 -56.96
C GLY A 132 -41.89 -44.67 -58.33
N GLU A 133 -40.55 -44.71 -58.40
CA GLU A 133 -39.78 -44.67 -59.66
C GLU A 133 -39.65 -46.03 -60.37
N ARG A 134 -40.50 -47.02 -60.03
CA ARG A 134 -40.49 -48.34 -60.69
C ARG A 134 -41.82 -48.81 -61.27
N ILE A 135 -42.90 -48.04 -61.15
CA ILE A 135 -44.25 -48.50 -61.57
C ILE A 135 -44.97 -47.42 -62.38
N SER A 136 -44.35 -46.94 -63.46
CA SER A 136 -45.06 -46.19 -64.51
C SER A 136 -44.44 -46.43 -65.90
N LEU A 137 -43.85 -47.61 -66.07
CA LEU A 137 -43.47 -48.17 -67.36
C LEU A 137 -44.66 -48.93 -67.92
N SER A 138 -45.78 -48.25 -68.16
CA SER A 138 -46.78 -48.63 -69.16
C SER A 138 -47.94 -47.64 -69.18
N LEU A 139 -48.48 -47.45 -70.37
CA LEU A 139 -49.77 -46.82 -70.67
C LEU A 139 -49.75 -45.28 -70.65
N ARG A 140 -49.28 -44.68 -71.75
CA ARG A 140 -50.06 -44.40 -72.97
C ARG A 140 -50.74 -43.02 -72.90
N THR A 141 -50.19 -42.16 -73.75
CA THR A 141 -50.92 -41.30 -74.69
C THR A 141 -51.85 -40.22 -74.10
N ARG A 142 -51.61 -38.98 -74.53
CA ARG A 142 -52.42 -38.28 -75.57
C ARG A 142 -52.78 -36.85 -75.17
N LYS A 143 -52.54 -35.94 -76.14
CA LYS A 143 -53.09 -34.58 -76.34
C LYS A 143 -52.50 -33.46 -75.48
N ASP A 144 -51.77 -32.51 -76.07
CA ASP A 144 -52.26 -31.29 -76.79
C ASP A 144 -52.93 -30.32 -75.80
N GLN A 145 -52.74 -29.00 -75.73
CA GLN A 145 -52.17 -27.91 -76.54
C GLN A 145 -52.04 -26.71 -75.56
N HIS A 146 -50.95 -25.94 -75.53
CA HIS A 146 -50.73 -24.61 -76.16
C HIS A 146 -51.42 -23.38 -75.49
N ILE A 147 -50.77 -22.21 -75.61
CA ILE A 147 -51.15 -20.78 -75.31
C ILE A 147 -50.52 -20.25 -73.99
N ILE A 148 -49.44 -19.43 -73.90
CA ILE A 148 -49.01 -18.11 -74.46
C ILE A 148 -49.98 -16.97 -74.05
N ASN A 149 -49.68 -15.99 -73.19
CA ASN A 149 -48.74 -14.83 -73.24
C ASN A 149 -48.77 -14.15 -71.83
N THR A 150 -47.71 -13.57 -71.27
CA THR A 150 -46.93 -12.33 -71.56
C THR A 150 -47.62 -11.03 -71.09
N ASN A 151 -46.84 -10.25 -70.32
CA ASN A 151 -47.18 -8.98 -69.69
C ASN A 151 -47.15 -7.82 -70.68
N GLU A 152 -48.16 -6.94 -70.65
CA GLU A 152 -48.04 -5.47 -70.71
C GLU A 152 -49.31 -4.83 -70.13
#